data_AF-A0A8I1DEU0-F1
#
_entry.id   AF-A0A8I1DEU0-F1
#
_cell.length_a   1.000
_cell.length_b   1.000
_cell.length_c   1.000
_cell.angle_alpha   90.00
_cell.angle_beta   90.00
_cell.angle_gamma   90.00
#
_symmetry.space_group_name_H-M   'P 1'
#
loop_
_entity.id
_entity.type
_entity.pdbx_description
1 polymer ?
#
loop_
_entity_poly.entity_id
_entity_poly.type
_entity_poly.pdbx_seq_one_letter_code
_entity_poly.pdbx_strand_id
1 'polypeptide(L)'
;MNSSLSIIQQIDAILPQTQCGLCGHRDGCLPYAKAIVEGEDANKCVPGGQPVADALAELLHRNKLIAEPSVWPIQSDGRPQRMKAVIREDECIGCTKCISACPVDAIIGSGKLMHTILTDLCTGCELCIAPCPVDCIDLVEDIQPIPNNEQRLLEQNDLRSRYYAHIQREEKQRIHRKGPVVRAEIDTELFAQITQNSQSLPTIEIVEAPQKKPIVTDAKTTIELAKLRTQIKKLEKQLSVRADQNKQDQLDHLLRQLSVLQGESE
;
A
#
# COMPACT_ATOMS: atom_id res chain seq x y z
N MET A 1 -27.32 4.64 9.10
CA MET A 1 -26.06 4.91 8.37
C MET A 1 -25.09 5.76 9.20
N ASN A 2 -25.51 6.89 9.81
CA ASN A 2 -24.59 7.69 10.65
C ASN A 2 -24.14 6.99 11.95
N SER A 3 -25.00 6.14 12.55
CA SER A 3 -24.64 5.39 13.77
C SER A 3 -23.56 4.33 13.51
N SER A 4 -23.64 3.61 12.38
CA SER A 4 -22.65 2.59 12.00
C SER A 4 -21.29 3.21 11.68
N LEU A 5 -21.24 4.37 11.03
CA LEU A 5 -19.97 5.08 10.78
C LEU A 5 -19.32 5.58 12.08
N SER A 6 -20.12 6.10 13.03
CA SER A 6 -19.61 6.55 14.33
C SER A 6 -18.99 5.41 15.15
N ILE A 7 -19.63 4.23 15.19
CA ILE A 7 -19.06 3.08 15.90
C ILE A 7 -17.78 2.56 15.21
N ILE A 8 -17.70 2.58 13.88
CA ILE A 8 -16.46 2.27 13.14
C ILE A 8 -15.33 3.21 13.56
N GLN A 9 -15.60 4.52 13.67
CA GLN A 9 -14.60 5.50 14.11
C GLN A 9 -14.12 5.24 15.55
N GLN A 10 -15.03 4.84 16.44
CA GLN A 10 -14.70 4.52 17.83
C GLN A 10 -13.85 3.26 17.93
N ILE A 11 -14.17 2.22 17.17
CA ILE A 11 -13.36 0.99 17.09
C ILE A 11 -11.98 1.31 16.51
N ASP A 12 -11.91 2.03 15.39
CA ASP A 12 -10.66 2.43 14.77
C ASP A 12 -9.77 3.22 15.75
N ALA A 13 -10.35 4.11 16.55
CA ALA A 13 -9.62 4.85 17.58
C ALA A 13 -9.04 3.96 18.71
N ILE A 14 -9.62 2.79 18.99
CA ILE A 14 -9.12 1.83 19.98
C ILE A 14 -7.93 1.02 19.43
N LEU A 15 -7.92 0.76 18.13
CA LEU A 15 -6.89 -0.05 17.49
C LEU A 15 -5.50 0.62 17.60
N PRO A 16 -4.40 -0.16 17.65
CA PRO A 16 -3.04 0.36 17.84
C PRO A 16 -2.48 1.08 16.61
N GLN A 17 -3.22 1.13 15.51
CA GLN A 17 -2.87 1.84 14.29
C GLN A 17 -1.54 1.39 13.63
N THR A 18 -1.12 0.14 13.86
CA THR A 18 0.10 -0.42 13.23
C THR A 18 -0.02 -0.68 11.74
N GLN A 19 -1.25 -0.84 11.23
CA GLN A 19 -1.59 -1.18 9.83
C GLN A 19 -0.95 -2.49 9.34
N CYS A 20 -0.73 -3.45 10.24
CA CYS A 20 0.00 -4.69 9.94
C CYS A 20 -0.77 -5.75 9.15
N GLY A 21 -2.10 -5.73 9.21
CA GLY A 21 -2.96 -6.73 8.56
C GLY A 21 -2.92 -8.15 9.14
N LEU A 22 -2.32 -8.34 10.32
CA LEU A 22 -2.28 -9.64 11.01
C LEU A 22 -3.67 -10.20 11.35
N CYS A 23 -4.68 -9.33 11.51
CA CYS A 23 -6.07 -9.72 11.71
C CYS A 23 -6.79 -10.20 10.43
N GLY A 24 -6.08 -10.32 9.30
CA GLY A 24 -6.64 -10.68 8.00
C GLY A 24 -6.99 -9.49 7.10
N HIS A 25 -7.04 -8.28 7.65
CA HIS A 25 -7.35 -7.04 6.92
C HIS A 25 -6.08 -6.32 6.47
N ARG A 26 -5.58 -6.67 5.29
CA ARG A 26 -4.29 -6.17 4.76
C ARG A 26 -4.25 -4.66 4.50
N ASP A 27 -5.41 -4.04 4.37
CA ASP A 27 -5.57 -2.60 4.04
C ASP A 27 -5.71 -1.70 5.28
N GLY A 28 -5.33 -2.21 6.46
CA GLY A 28 -5.13 -1.43 7.68
C GLY A 28 -6.17 -1.67 8.77
N CYS A 29 -6.19 -0.78 9.76
CA CYS A 29 -7.05 -0.90 10.94
C CYS A 29 -8.53 -0.59 10.65
N LEU A 30 -8.82 0.39 9.78
CA LEU A 30 -10.19 0.80 9.48
C LEU A 30 -11.05 -0.31 8.84
N PRO A 31 -10.57 -1.11 7.88
CA PRO A 31 -11.32 -2.26 7.37
C PRO A 31 -11.67 -3.29 8.45
N TYR A 32 -10.75 -3.56 9.39
CA TYR A 32 -11.05 -4.44 10.52
C TYR A 32 -12.12 -3.83 11.44
N ALA A 33 -12.06 -2.52 11.68
CA ALA A 33 -13.09 -1.81 12.44
C ALA A 33 -14.49 -1.95 11.81
N LYS A 34 -14.58 -1.82 10.47
CA LYS A 34 -15.81 -2.06 9.71
C LYS A 34 -16.28 -3.50 9.85
N ALA A 35 -15.39 -4.47 9.66
CA ALA A 35 -15.74 -5.89 9.72
C ALA A 35 -16.23 -6.33 11.11
N ILE A 36 -15.67 -5.76 12.19
CA ILE A 36 -16.17 -5.98 13.57
C ILE A 36 -17.63 -5.54 13.70
N VAL A 37 -18.00 -4.39 13.13
CA VAL A 37 -19.40 -3.89 13.13
C VAL A 37 -20.30 -4.80 12.32
N GLU A 38 -19.79 -5.36 11.22
CA GLU A 38 -20.49 -6.33 10.37
C GLU A 38 -20.60 -7.74 10.97
N GLY A 39 -19.96 -7.99 12.12
CA GLY A 39 -20.13 -9.21 12.91
C GLY A 39 -18.86 -10.04 13.11
N GLU A 40 -17.71 -9.58 12.62
CA GLU A 40 -16.44 -10.26 12.87
C GLU A 40 -16.01 -10.17 14.36
N ASP A 41 -15.26 -11.18 14.80
CA ASP A 41 -14.73 -11.25 16.16
C ASP A 41 -13.75 -10.12 16.46
N ALA A 42 -13.92 -9.53 17.65
CA ALA A 42 -13.18 -8.34 18.10
C ALA A 42 -11.91 -8.70 18.91
N ASN A 43 -11.25 -9.81 18.60
CA ASN A 43 -10.07 -10.33 19.32
C ASN A 43 -8.85 -10.64 18.44
N LYS A 44 -8.91 -10.30 17.15
CA LYS A 44 -7.87 -10.65 16.15
C LYS A 44 -6.73 -9.64 16.06
N CYS A 45 -6.79 -8.55 16.82
CA CYS A 45 -5.74 -7.54 16.82
C CYS A 45 -4.51 -8.01 17.61
N VAL A 46 -3.62 -8.77 16.95
CA VAL A 46 -2.38 -9.29 17.56
C VAL A 46 -1.56 -8.20 18.28
N PRO A 47 -1.15 -7.07 17.64
CA PRO A 47 -0.37 -6.04 18.33
C PRO A 47 -1.16 -5.30 19.43
N GLY A 48 -2.49 -5.35 19.39
CA GLY A 48 -3.35 -4.77 20.42
C GLY A 48 -3.46 -5.63 21.68
N GLY A 49 -3.24 -6.94 21.55
CA GLY A 49 -3.30 -7.91 22.63
C GLY A 49 -4.66 -7.95 23.35
N GLN A 50 -4.67 -8.57 24.54
CA GLN A 50 -5.87 -8.67 25.37
C GLN A 50 -6.48 -7.31 25.74
N PRO A 51 -5.70 -6.24 26.03
CA PRO A 51 -6.27 -4.93 26.35
C PRO A 51 -7.17 -4.36 25.24
N VAL A 52 -6.80 -4.53 23.97
CA VAL A 52 -7.63 -4.06 22.84
C VAL A 52 -8.86 -4.95 22.69
N ALA A 53 -8.73 -6.28 22.79
CA ALA A 53 -9.87 -7.19 22.72
C ALA A 53 -10.92 -6.89 23.80
N ASP A 54 -10.47 -6.61 25.03
CA ASP A 54 -11.34 -6.24 26.15
C ASP A 54 -12.03 -4.89 25.93
N ALA A 55 -11.29 -3.87 25.48
CA ALA A 55 -11.85 -2.55 25.21
C ALA A 55 -12.89 -2.58 24.08
N LEU A 56 -12.66 -3.40 23.05
CA LEU A 56 -13.62 -3.60 21.97
C LEU A 56 -14.87 -4.35 22.45
N ALA A 57 -14.72 -5.39 23.26
CA ALA A 57 -15.84 -6.12 23.84
C ALA A 57 -16.73 -5.19 24.71
N GLU A 58 -16.10 -4.31 25.49
CA GLU A 58 -16.80 -3.31 26.31
C GLU A 58 -17.55 -2.30 25.44
N LEU A 59 -16.88 -1.71 24.43
CA LEU A 59 -17.48 -0.75 23.50
C LEU A 59 -18.69 -1.34 22.76
N LEU A 60 -18.60 -2.61 22.36
CA LEU A 60 -19.62 -3.28 21.55
C LEU A 60 -20.70 -3.96 22.40
N HIS A 61 -20.56 -3.97 23.73
CA HIS A 61 -21.37 -4.76 24.65
C HIS A 61 -21.45 -6.25 24.25
N ARG A 62 -20.31 -6.82 23.84
CA ARG A 62 -20.15 -8.23 23.45
C ARG A 62 -19.44 -9.01 24.55
N ASN A 63 -19.49 -10.34 24.47
CA ASN A 63 -18.71 -11.21 25.33
C ASN A 63 -17.21 -10.97 25.11
N LYS A 64 -16.44 -10.98 26.21
CA LYS A 64 -14.97 -10.93 26.13
C LYS A 64 -14.44 -12.21 25.49
N LEU A 65 -13.53 -12.05 24.55
CA LEU A 65 -12.83 -13.12 23.86
C LEU A 65 -11.35 -13.05 24.20
N ILE A 66 -10.67 -14.20 24.14
CA ILE A 66 -9.21 -14.26 24.30
C ILE A 66 -8.57 -13.70 23.03
N ALA A 67 -7.64 -12.75 23.17
CA ALA A 67 -6.92 -12.19 22.03
C ALA A 67 -6.11 -13.26 21.29
N GLU A 68 -6.04 -13.17 19.97
CA GLU A 68 -5.16 -14.02 19.17
C GLU A 68 -3.69 -13.85 19.61
N PRO A 69 -2.94 -14.96 19.72
CA PRO A 69 -1.61 -14.93 20.31
C PRO A 69 -0.60 -14.25 19.39
N SER A 70 0.31 -13.51 20.00
CA SER A 70 1.52 -13.02 19.33
C SER A 70 2.63 -14.06 19.40
N VAL A 71 3.52 -14.03 18.41
CA VAL A 71 4.81 -14.74 18.46
C VAL A 71 5.81 -14.06 19.39
N TRP A 72 5.60 -12.76 19.65
CA TRP A 72 6.44 -11.96 20.54
C TRP A 72 5.94 -12.03 22.00
N PRO A 73 6.84 -12.01 22.99
CA PRO A 73 6.47 -12.06 24.41
C PRO A 73 5.50 -10.95 24.81
N ILE A 74 4.62 -11.24 25.77
CA ILE A 74 3.67 -10.27 26.31
C ILE A 74 4.38 -9.39 27.36
N GLN A 75 4.25 -8.08 27.22
CA GLN A 75 4.76 -7.07 28.14
C GLN A 75 3.82 -6.90 29.36
N SER A 76 4.26 -6.11 30.34
CA SER A 76 3.52 -5.91 31.59
C SER A 76 2.15 -5.25 31.42
N ASP A 77 1.90 -4.56 30.30
CA ASP A 77 0.61 -3.94 30.00
C ASP A 77 -0.36 -4.87 29.26
N GLY A 78 0.00 -6.15 29.08
CA GLY A 78 -0.81 -7.16 28.39
C GLY A 78 -0.74 -7.12 26.87
N ARG A 79 0.14 -6.30 26.28
CA ARG A 79 0.36 -6.22 24.83
C ARG A 79 1.68 -6.92 24.43
N PRO A 80 1.83 -7.39 23.19
CA PRO A 80 3.09 -7.98 22.74
C PRO A 80 4.24 -6.98 22.69
N GLN A 81 5.47 -7.48 22.80
CA GLN A 81 6.69 -6.70 22.61
C GLN A 81 6.66 -5.96 21.28
N ARG A 82 6.87 -4.64 21.35
CA ARG A 82 6.96 -3.76 20.19
C ARG A 82 8.26 -4.05 19.44
N MET A 83 8.16 -4.18 18.12
CA MET A 83 9.29 -4.42 17.24
C MET A 83 9.48 -3.23 16.30
N LYS A 84 10.70 -3.03 15.82
CA LYS A 84 11.07 -2.00 14.84
C LYS A 84 11.88 -2.67 13.72
N ALA A 85 11.67 -2.21 12.49
CA ALA A 85 12.46 -2.66 11.37
C ALA A 85 13.73 -1.79 11.23
N VAL A 86 14.85 -2.42 10.91
CA VAL A 86 16.12 -1.75 10.58
C VAL A 86 16.67 -2.32 9.27
N ILE A 87 17.33 -1.49 8.47
CA ILE A 87 17.97 -1.92 7.22
C ILE A 87 19.46 -2.14 7.48
N ARG A 88 19.99 -3.29 7.04
CA ARG A 88 21.43 -3.51 6.92
C ARG A 88 21.93 -2.73 5.71
N GLU A 89 22.58 -1.60 6.02
CA GLU A 89 22.97 -0.57 5.05
C GLU A 89 23.86 -1.11 3.92
N ASP A 90 24.85 -1.93 4.26
CA ASP A 90 25.84 -2.48 3.32
C ASP A 90 25.24 -3.45 2.28
N GLU A 91 24.05 -4.01 2.57
CA GLU A 91 23.37 -4.97 1.69
C GLU A 91 22.28 -4.29 0.83
N CYS A 92 21.90 -3.06 1.16
CA CYS A 92 20.79 -2.39 0.52
C CYS A 92 21.12 -1.94 -0.91
N ILE A 93 20.43 -2.51 -1.90
CA ILE A 93 20.63 -2.17 -3.33
C ILE A 93 19.78 -0.99 -3.84
N GLY A 94 19.01 -0.33 -2.99
CA GLY A 94 18.19 0.82 -3.41
C GLY A 94 17.04 0.49 -4.37
N CYS A 95 16.38 -0.67 -4.23
CA CYS A 95 15.34 -1.13 -5.16
C CYS A 95 13.94 -0.49 -5.00
N THR A 96 13.76 0.39 -4.01
CA THR A 96 12.53 1.10 -3.60
C THR A 96 11.29 0.25 -3.26
N LYS A 97 11.35 -1.09 -3.31
CA LYS A 97 10.19 -1.96 -3.02
C LYS A 97 9.68 -1.84 -1.58
N CYS A 98 10.60 -1.70 -0.61
CA CYS A 98 10.24 -1.51 0.79
C CYS A 98 9.52 -0.17 1.04
N ILE A 99 9.90 0.91 0.33
CA ILE A 99 9.25 2.23 0.42
C ILE A 99 7.78 2.10 0.02
N SER A 100 7.50 1.47 -1.12
CA SER A 100 6.13 1.23 -1.58
C SER A 100 5.34 0.25 -0.70
N ALA A 101 5.98 -0.44 0.24
CA ALA A 101 5.34 -1.38 1.16
C ALA A 101 5.13 -0.82 2.57
N CYS A 102 5.79 0.29 2.94
CA CYS A 102 5.58 0.94 4.22
C CYS A 102 4.24 1.69 4.24
N PRO A 103 3.32 1.42 5.18
CA PRO A 103 2.03 2.11 5.26
C PRO A 103 2.13 3.49 5.93
N VAL A 104 3.19 3.75 6.69
CA VAL A 104 3.37 4.97 7.49
C VAL A 104 4.52 5.85 6.99
N ASP A 105 5.04 5.55 5.79
CA ASP A 105 6.14 6.29 5.15
C ASP A 105 7.41 6.45 6.03
N ALA A 106 7.73 5.45 6.85
CA ALA A 106 8.89 5.46 7.73
C ALA A 106 10.23 5.20 7.01
N ILE A 107 10.22 4.88 5.72
CA ILE A 107 11.41 4.50 4.96
C ILE A 107 11.82 5.64 4.02
N ILE A 108 13.07 6.07 4.12
CA ILE A 108 13.64 7.15 3.31
C ILE A 108 14.74 6.59 2.41
N GLY A 109 14.76 7.06 1.16
CA GLY A 109 15.86 6.88 0.23
C GLY A 109 15.38 7.04 -1.21
N SER A 110 16.18 6.59 -2.18
CA SER A 110 15.86 6.74 -3.59
C SER A 110 16.38 5.55 -4.40
N GLY A 111 15.91 5.44 -5.65
CA GLY A 111 16.35 4.39 -6.56
C GLY A 111 17.87 4.36 -6.71
N LYS A 112 18.47 3.18 -6.52
CA LYS A 112 19.91 2.92 -6.57
C LYS A 112 20.72 3.62 -5.46
N LEU A 113 20.07 4.17 -4.45
CA LEU A 113 20.69 4.69 -3.24
C LEU A 113 20.23 3.86 -2.04
N MET A 114 21.09 3.76 -1.03
CA MET A 114 20.76 3.11 0.24
C MET A 114 19.50 3.74 0.86
N HIS A 115 18.62 2.90 1.39
CA HIS A 115 17.48 3.36 2.17
C HIS A 115 17.76 3.19 3.66
N THR A 116 17.08 3.97 4.49
CA THR A 116 17.08 3.82 5.96
C THR A 116 15.65 3.87 6.51
N ILE A 117 15.44 3.26 7.67
CA ILE A 117 14.15 3.28 8.37
C ILE A 117 14.25 4.24 9.56
N LEU A 118 13.33 5.21 9.62
CA LEU A 118 13.15 6.04 10.80
C LEU A 118 12.42 5.22 11.87
N THR A 119 13.17 4.69 12.84
CA THR A 119 12.64 3.80 13.90
C THR A 119 11.54 4.46 14.73
N ASP A 120 11.61 5.77 14.92
CA ASP A 120 10.60 6.56 15.64
C ASP A 120 9.24 6.54 14.93
N LEU A 121 9.24 6.39 13.61
CA LEU A 121 8.03 6.34 12.78
C LEU A 121 7.62 4.90 12.43
N CYS A 122 8.50 3.93 12.64
CA CYS A 122 8.23 2.54 12.30
C CYS A 122 7.21 1.94 13.27
N THR A 123 6.15 1.33 12.74
CA THR A 123 5.12 0.65 13.55
C THR A 123 5.44 -0.81 13.86
N GLY A 124 6.53 -1.36 13.32
CA GLY A 124 6.83 -2.78 13.42
C GLY A 124 5.85 -3.66 12.64
N CYS A 125 5.23 -3.14 11.57
CA CYS A 125 4.23 -3.89 10.78
C CYS A 125 4.80 -5.00 9.90
N GLU A 126 6.12 -5.10 9.76
CA GLU A 126 6.83 -6.15 9.01
C GLU A 126 6.56 -6.18 7.48
N LEU A 127 5.65 -5.33 6.97
CA LEU A 127 5.26 -5.29 5.55
C LEU A 127 6.41 -5.01 4.58
N CYS A 128 7.50 -4.41 5.06
CA CYS A 128 8.67 -4.09 4.25
C CYS A 128 9.63 -5.28 4.03
N ILE A 129 9.53 -6.35 4.83
CA ILE A 129 10.47 -7.49 4.81
C ILE A 129 10.31 -8.29 3.52
N ALA A 130 9.12 -8.86 3.28
CA ALA A 130 8.89 -9.74 2.13
C ALA A 130 9.16 -9.08 0.74
N PRO A 131 8.88 -7.78 0.54
CA PRO A 131 9.23 -7.09 -0.71
C PRO A 131 10.73 -6.87 -0.94
N CYS A 132 11.58 -6.99 0.08
CA CYS A 132 13.02 -6.77 -0.04
C CYS A 132 13.69 -7.94 -0.79
N PRO A 133 14.25 -7.73 -2.00
CA PRO A 133 14.78 -8.82 -2.82
C PRO A 133 16.14 -9.35 -2.34
N VAL A 134 16.79 -8.65 -1.42
CA VAL A 134 18.10 -8.97 -0.86
C VAL A 134 18.03 -9.27 0.64
N ASP A 135 16.82 -9.34 1.19
CA ASP A 135 16.55 -9.73 2.59
C ASP A 135 17.35 -8.93 3.63
N CYS A 136 17.58 -7.63 3.37
CA CYS A 136 18.42 -6.76 4.19
C CYS A 136 17.67 -6.04 5.33
N ILE A 137 16.53 -6.57 5.80
CA ILE A 137 15.68 -5.91 6.81
C ILE A 137 15.53 -6.82 8.02
N ASP A 138 15.96 -6.34 9.18
CA ASP A 138 15.85 -7.05 10.45
C ASP A 138 14.77 -6.44 11.34
N LEU A 139 14.21 -7.26 12.23
CA LEU A 139 13.35 -6.80 13.33
C LEU A 139 14.14 -6.78 14.63
N VAL A 140 14.12 -5.63 15.29
CA VAL A 140 14.74 -5.40 16.59
C VAL A 140 13.69 -4.98 17.60
N GLU A 141 13.92 -5.31 18.86
CA GLU A 141 13.01 -4.91 19.95
C GLU A 141 13.02 -3.40 20.13
N ASP A 142 11.84 -2.82 20.30
CA ASP A 142 11.72 -1.45 20.79
C ASP A 142 12.00 -1.43 22.29
N ILE A 143 13.15 -0.87 22.64
CA ILE A 143 13.62 -0.71 24.03
C ILE A 143 13.04 0.51 24.73
N GLN A 144 12.20 1.30 24.06
CA GLN A 144 11.53 2.44 24.68
C GLN A 144 10.56 1.97 25.77
N PRO A 145 10.39 2.75 26.85
CA PRO A 145 9.49 2.38 27.93
C PRO A 145 8.04 2.26 27.42
N ILE A 146 7.27 1.37 28.05
CA ILE A 146 5.85 1.18 27.72
C ILE A 146 5.11 2.51 27.93
N PRO A 147 4.42 3.03 26.90
CA PRO A 147 3.75 4.32 27.01
C PRO A 147 2.58 4.21 27.99
N ASN A 148 2.32 5.31 28.70
CA ASN A 148 1.08 5.46 29.46
C ASN A 148 -0.13 5.63 28.50
N ASN A 149 -1.34 5.73 29.05
CA ASN A 149 -2.55 5.79 28.23
C ASN A 149 -2.63 7.06 27.35
N GLU A 150 -2.20 8.21 27.86
CA GLU A 150 -2.21 9.47 27.12
C GLU A 150 -1.20 9.45 25.97
N GLN A 151 0.03 9.01 26.25
CA GLN A 151 1.08 8.84 25.25
C GLN A 151 0.66 7.88 24.14
N ARG A 152 0.02 6.76 24.50
CA ARG A 152 -0.48 5.77 23.54
C ARG A 152 -1.59 6.35 22.66
N LEU A 153 -2.51 7.12 23.23
CA LEU A 153 -3.56 7.80 22.46
C LEU A 153 -2.96 8.80 21.46
N LEU A 154 -1.95 9.57 21.88
CA LEU A 154 -1.23 10.49 20.99
C LEU A 154 -0.52 9.74 19.86
N GLU A 155 0.19 8.66 20.18
CA GLU A 155 0.87 7.80 19.19
C GLU A 155 -0.13 7.20 18.19
N GLN A 156 -1.23 6.62 18.66
CA GLN A 156 -2.30 6.07 17.80
C GLN A 156 -2.87 7.13 16.87
N ASN A 157 -3.13 8.34 17.37
CA ASN A 157 -3.64 9.44 16.56
C ASN A 157 -2.64 9.91 15.49
N ASP A 158 -1.36 10.02 15.83
CA ASP A 158 -0.30 10.37 14.87
C ASP A 158 -0.16 9.31 13.78
N LEU A 159 -0.08 8.03 14.17
CA LEU A 159 0.03 6.90 13.23
C LEU A 159 -1.17 6.82 12.29
N ARG A 160 -2.38 7.03 12.82
CA ARG A 160 -3.60 7.10 12.01
C ARG A 160 -3.56 8.26 11.03
N SER A 161 -3.21 9.46 11.49
CA SER A 161 -3.09 10.63 10.62
C SER A 161 -2.08 10.40 9.48
N ARG A 162 -0.90 9.83 9.80
CA ARG A 162 0.11 9.45 8.82
C ARG A 162 -0.41 8.45 7.80
N TYR A 163 -1.11 7.41 8.26
CA TYR A 163 -1.68 6.42 7.37
C TYR A 163 -2.68 7.04 6.40
N TYR A 164 -3.58 7.90 6.87
CA TYR A 164 -4.54 8.60 6.02
C TYR A 164 -3.86 9.52 5.00
N ALA A 165 -2.80 10.22 5.41
CA ALA A 165 -1.98 11.02 4.50
C ALA A 165 -1.27 10.15 3.43
N HIS A 166 -0.83 8.93 3.82
CA HIS A 166 -0.28 7.95 2.89
C HIS A 166 -1.34 7.48 1.88
N ILE A 167 -2.54 7.11 2.32
CA ILE A 167 -3.66 6.73 1.44
C ILE A 167 -3.97 7.84 0.44
N GLN A 168 -4.06 9.09 0.90
CA GLN A 168 -4.30 10.23 0.01
C GLN A 168 -3.18 10.41 -1.03
N ARG A 169 -1.92 10.11 -0.67
CA ARG A 169 -0.79 10.17 -1.60
C ARG A 169 -0.88 9.06 -2.65
N GLU A 170 -1.15 7.83 -2.22
CA GLU A 170 -1.31 6.69 -3.13
C GLU A 170 -2.46 6.93 -4.12
N GLU A 171 -3.58 7.48 -3.66
CA GLU A 171 -4.72 7.82 -4.51
C GLU A 171 -4.35 8.86 -5.59
N LYS A 172 -3.62 9.93 -5.23
CA LYS A 172 -3.10 10.90 -6.21
C LYS A 172 -2.13 10.27 -7.22
N GLN A 173 -1.31 9.33 -6.76
CA GLN A 173 -0.35 8.63 -7.61
C GLN A 173 -1.02 7.59 -8.52
N ARG A 174 -2.17 7.02 -8.13
CA ARG A 174 -2.92 6.01 -8.88
C ARG A 174 -3.14 6.41 -10.34
N ILE A 175 -3.47 7.68 -10.59
CA ILE A 175 -3.72 8.22 -11.94
C ILE A 175 -2.47 8.24 -12.82
N HIS A 176 -1.31 8.48 -12.20
CA HIS A 176 -0.04 8.64 -12.89
C HIS A 176 0.75 7.33 -12.99
N ARG A 177 0.35 6.31 -12.21
CA ARG A 177 1.04 5.04 -12.12
C ARG A 177 0.96 4.28 -13.45
N LYS A 178 2.12 3.88 -13.97
CA LYS A 178 2.26 2.97 -15.12
C LYS A 178 2.64 1.59 -14.59
N GLY A 179 1.75 0.61 -14.71
CA GLY A 179 1.99 -0.78 -14.31
C GLY A 179 1.00 -1.30 -13.26
N PRO A 180 1.08 -2.60 -12.90
CA PRO A 180 0.15 -3.23 -11.96
C PRO A 180 0.32 -2.67 -10.53
N VAL A 181 -0.79 -2.59 -9.81
CA VAL A 181 -0.81 -2.27 -8.38
C VAL A 181 -0.27 -3.49 -7.63
N VAL A 182 0.76 -3.29 -6.81
CA VAL A 182 1.46 -4.38 -6.07
C VAL A 182 0.85 -4.58 -4.66
N ARG A 183 -0.15 -3.78 -4.30
CA ARG A 183 -0.89 -3.84 -3.03
C ARG A 183 -2.35 -4.21 -3.27
N ALA A 184 -3.02 -4.71 -2.24
CA ALA A 184 -4.47 -4.90 -2.27
C ALA A 184 -5.17 -3.55 -2.54
N GLU A 185 -6.33 -3.60 -3.18
CA GLU A 185 -7.13 -2.41 -3.45
C GLU A 185 -7.66 -1.86 -2.13
N ILE A 186 -7.12 -0.71 -1.74
CA ILE A 186 -7.63 0.05 -0.60
C ILE A 186 -9.06 0.48 -0.92
N ASP A 187 -10.01 0.22 -0.02
CA ASP A 187 -11.38 0.75 -0.08
C ASP A 187 -11.36 2.28 0.20
N THR A 188 -10.84 3.05 -0.75
CA THR A 188 -10.66 4.51 -0.64
C THR A 188 -11.99 5.23 -0.36
N GLU A 189 -13.12 4.63 -0.77
CA GLU A 189 -14.46 5.16 -0.49
C GLU A 189 -14.77 5.15 1.01
N LEU A 190 -14.50 4.04 1.71
CA LEU A 190 -14.68 3.96 3.17
C LEU A 190 -13.83 5.00 3.89
N PHE A 191 -12.56 5.15 3.48
CA PHE A 191 -11.67 6.16 4.07
C PHE A 191 -12.19 7.59 3.82
N ALA A 192 -12.63 7.91 2.60
CA ALA A 192 -13.19 9.21 2.27
C ALA A 192 -14.42 9.54 3.12
N GLN A 193 -15.36 8.59 3.29
CA GLN A 193 -16.56 8.75 4.12
C GLN A 193 -16.22 9.04 5.60
N ILE A 194 -15.17 8.43 6.13
CA ILE A 194 -14.72 8.63 7.52
C ILE A 194 -14.09 10.01 7.70
N THR A 195 -13.29 10.48 6.74
CA THR A 195 -12.63 11.80 6.83
C THR A 195 -13.62 12.96 6.74
N GLN A 196 -14.70 12.83 5.98
CA GLN A 196 -15.75 13.86 5.89
C GLN A 196 -16.45 14.11 7.25
N ASN A 197 -16.43 13.12 8.15
CA ASN A 197 -17.08 13.19 9.45
C ASN A 197 -16.10 13.42 10.62
N SER A 198 -14.81 13.68 10.35
CA SER A 198 -13.80 13.92 11.38
C SER A 198 -12.93 15.13 11.05
N GLN A 199 -12.98 16.15 11.89
CA GLN A 199 -12.17 17.37 11.72
C GLN A 199 -10.67 17.17 11.98
N SER A 200 -10.27 16.02 12.55
CA SER A 200 -8.91 15.75 13.01
C SER A 200 -8.07 14.87 12.07
N LEU A 201 -8.67 14.32 11.02
CA LEU A 201 -8.01 13.42 10.07
C LEU A 201 -7.70 14.15 8.75
N PRO A 202 -6.61 13.81 8.05
CA PRO A 202 -6.37 14.32 6.70
C PRO A 202 -7.51 13.94 5.75
N THR A 203 -8.02 14.90 4.99
CA THR A 203 -9.09 14.67 4.01
C THR A 203 -8.61 13.78 2.87
N ILE A 204 -9.40 12.76 2.52
CA ILE A 204 -9.17 11.92 1.36
C ILE A 204 -10.10 12.35 0.24
N GLU A 205 -9.51 12.76 -0.88
CA GLU A 205 -10.22 13.19 -2.09
C GLU A 205 -10.05 12.09 -3.13
N ILE A 206 -11.16 11.45 -3.50
CA ILE A 206 -11.18 10.45 -4.56
C ILE A 206 -10.91 11.19 -5.87
N VAL A 207 -9.82 10.83 -6.56
CA VAL A 207 -9.48 11.48 -7.82
C VAL A 207 -10.01 10.61 -8.95
N GLU A 208 -10.99 11.13 -9.69
CA GLU A 208 -11.48 10.47 -10.89
C GLU A 208 -10.36 10.38 -11.93
N ALA A 209 -10.01 9.16 -12.34
CA ALA A 209 -9.12 9.00 -13.47
C ALA A 209 -9.76 9.67 -14.69
N PRO A 210 -9.03 10.48 -15.48
CA PRO A 210 -9.57 10.99 -16.73
C PRO A 210 -10.05 9.79 -17.52
N GLN A 211 -11.31 9.82 -17.98
CA GLN A 211 -11.90 8.76 -18.78
C GLN A 211 -10.94 8.46 -19.93
N LYS A 212 -10.14 7.39 -19.80
CA LYS A 212 -9.48 6.81 -20.95
C LYS A 212 -10.64 6.32 -21.77
N LYS A 213 -11.01 7.08 -22.82
CA LYS A 213 -11.90 6.58 -23.87
C LYS A 213 -11.43 5.16 -24.11
N PRO A 214 -12.28 4.12 -23.94
CA PRO A 214 -11.88 2.78 -24.29
C PRO A 214 -11.41 2.90 -25.74
N ILE A 215 -10.11 2.74 -25.95
CA ILE A 215 -9.62 2.60 -27.31
C ILE A 215 -10.21 1.27 -27.71
N VAL A 216 -11.34 1.32 -28.43
CA VAL A 216 -12.02 0.16 -29.00
C VAL A 216 -11.16 -0.33 -30.16
N THR A 217 -9.96 -0.77 -29.85
CA THR A 217 -9.15 -1.63 -30.70
C THR A 217 -9.09 -2.94 -29.95
N ASP A 218 -9.56 -4.02 -30.57
CA ASP A 218 -9.47 -5.38 -30.03
C ASP A 218 -8.06 -5.60 -29.43
N ALA A 219 -7.98 -6.30 -28.30
CA ALA A 219 -6.72 -6.60 -27.63
C ALA A 219 -5.70 -7.20 -28.62
N LYS A 220 -6.20 -7.94 -29.62
CA LYS A 220 -5.40 -8.44 -30.75
C LYS A 220 -4.77 -7.31 -31.58
N THR A 221 -5.54 -6.32 -32.01
CA THR A 221 -5.07 -5.18 -32.82
C THR A 221 -4.05 -4.34 -32.04
N THR A 222 -4.25 -4.17 -30.74
CA THR A 222 -3.32 -3.42 -29.87
C THR A 222 -1.95 -4.11 -29.77
N ILE A 223 -1.95 -5.43 -29.59
CA ILE A 223 -0.74 -6.25 -29.54
C ILE A 223 -0.03 -6.24 -30.90
N GLU A 224 -0.77 -6.32 -31.99
CA GLU A 224 -0.23 -6.31 -33.35
C GLU A 224 0.42 -4.97 -33.70
N LEU A 225 -0.22 -3.84 -33.37
CA LEU A 225 0.36 -2.50 -33.51
C LEU A 225 1.65 -2.34 -32.69
N ALA A 226 1.70 -2.87 -31.47
CA ALA A 226 2.90 -2.82 -30.63
C ALA A 226 4.06 -3.64 -31.22
N LYS A 227 3.77 -4.82 -31.78
CA LYS A 227 4.76 -5.66 -32.48
C LYS A 227 5.31 -4.94 -33.70
N LEU A 228 4.45 -4.38 -34.55
CA LEU A 228 4.85 -3.63 -35.75
C LEU A 228 5.74 -2.43 -35.41
N ARG A 229 5.34 -1.59 -34.44
CA ARG A 229 6.14 -0.44 -33.98
C ARG A 229 7.52 -0.85 -33.48
N THR A 230 7.61 -1.97 -32.77
CA THR A 230 8.89 -2.49 -32.26
C THR A 230 9.79 -3.00 -33.39
N GLN A 231 9.22 -3.69 -34.38
CA GLN A 231 9.96 -4.20 -35.54
C GLN A 231 10.46 -3.07 -36.44
N ILE A 232 9.62 -2.06 -36.71
CA ILE A 232 9.98 -0.85 -37.47
C ILE A 232 11.17 -0.16 -36.81
N LYS A 233 11.09 0.15 -35.51
CA LYS A 233 12.17 0.81 -34.77
C LYS A 233 13.48 0.01 -34.78
N LYS A 234 13.39 -1.32 -34.78
CA LYS A 234 14.56 -2.20 -34.89
C LYS A 234 15.19 -2.11 -36.28
N LEU A 235 14.40 -2.12 -37.35
CA LEU A 235 14.89 -1.99 -38.73
C LEU A 235 15.46 -0.60 -39.00
N GLU A 236 14.80 0.47 -38.56
CA GLU A 236 15.32 1.85 -38.65
C GLU A 236 16.70 1.97 -38.00
N LYS A 237 16.87 1.39 -36.81
CA LYS A 237 18.17 1.36 -36.12
C LYS A 237 19.23 0.52 -36.86
N GLN A 238 18.83 -0.53 -37.59
CA GLN A 238 19.77 -1.31 -38.38
C GLN A 238 20.20 -0.57 -39.66
N LEU A 239 19.25 0.08 -40.33
CA LEU A 239 19.47 0.88 -41.53
C LEU A 239 20.28 2.15 -41.25
N SER A 240 20.15 2.73 -40.06
CA SER A 240 20.98 3.87 -39.65
C SER A 240 22.46 3.52 -39.46
N VAL A 241 22.78 2.24 -39.21
CA VAL A 241 24.15 1.74 -39.09
C VAL A 241 24.73 1.32 -40.44
N ARG A 242 23.92 0.69 -41.30
CA ARG A 242 24.34 0.23 -42.63
C ARG A 242 23.16 0.16 -43.59
N ALA A 243 23.31 0.78 -44.76
CA ALA A 243 22.35 0.65 -45.85
C ALA A 243 22.24 -0.80 -46.33
N ASP A 244 21.02 -1.30 -46.45
CA ASP A 244 20.69 -2.67 -46.86
C ASP A 244 19.32 -2.66 -47.55
N GLN A 245 19.31 -2.87 -48.87
CA GLN A 245 18.10 -2.76 -49.68
C GLN A 245 17.01 -3.73 -49.20
N ASN A 246 17.37 -4.95 -48.81
CA ASN A 246 16.40 -5.94 -48.35
C ASN A 246 15.71 -5.51 -47.04
N LYS A 247 16.44 -4.82 -46.15
CA LYS A 247 15.88 -4.28 -44.91
C LYS A 247 15.06 -3.02 -45.16
N GLN A 248 15.44 -2.22 -46.16
CA GLN A 248 14.66 -1.08 -46.61
C GLN A 248 13.28 -1.53 -47.10
N ASP A 249 13.24 -2.55 -47.96
CA ASP A 249 11.99 -3.11 -48.49
C ASP A 249 11.12 -3.72 -47.37
N GLN A 250 11.75 -4.36 -46.36
CA GLN A 250 11.05 -4.86 -45.17
C GLN A 250 10.47 -3.73 -44.30
N LEU A 251 11.21 -2.63 -44.13
CA LEU A 251 10.74 -1.47 -43.38
C LEU A 251 9.51 -0.85 -44.06
N ASP A 252 9.57 -0.67 -45.37
CA ASP A 252 8.46 -0.13 -46.17
C ASP A 252 7.22 -1.02 -46.09
N HIS A 253 7.40 -2.35 -46.12
CA HIS A 253 6.30 -3.30 -45.94
C HIS A 253 5.65 -3.16 -44.56
N LEU A 254 6.44 -3.12 -43.48
CA LEU A 254 5.90 -2.98 -42.12
C LEU A 254 5.22 -1.61 -41.89
N LEU A 255 5.73 -0.53 -42.51
CA LEU A 255 5.10 0.78 -42.46
C LEU A 255 3.72 0.80 -43.13
N ARG A 256 3.57 0.10 -44.26
CA ARG A 256 2.26 -0.09 -44.92
C ARG A 256 1.29 -0.93 -44.07
N GLN A 257 1.78 -1.99 -43.43
CA GLN A 257 0.93 -2.78 -42.52
C GLN A 257 0.48 -1.95 -41.31
N LEU A 258 1.37 -1.09 -40.80
CA LEU A 258 1.08 -0.17 -39.71
C LEU A 258 -0.02 0.83 -40.12
N SER A 259 0.07 1.46 -41.30
CA SER A 259 -0.92 2.44 -41.76
C SER A 259 -2.31 1.82 -41.97
N VAL A 260 -2.36 0.61 -42.57
CA VAL A 260 -3.60 -0.16 -42.74
C VAL A 260 -4.27 -0.46 -41.41
N LEU A 261 -3.50 -0.88 -40.40
CA LEU A 261 -4.03 -1.19 -39.06
C LEU A 261 -4.40 0.05 -38.25
N GLN A 262 -3.85 1.22 -38.58
CA GLN A 262 -4.21 2.49 -37.93
C GLN A 262 -5.41 3.19 -38.58
N GLY A 263 -5.97 2.63 -39.66
CA GLY A 263 -7.09 3.24 -40.38
C GLY A 263 -6.72 4.48 -41.19
N GLU A 264 -5.43 4.68 -41.43
CA GLU A 264 -4.90 5.72 -42.31
C GLU A 264 -4.81 5.12 -43.73
N SER A 265 -5.96 5.05 -44.40
CA SER A 265 -6.03 4.76 -45.83
C SER A 265 -6.82 5.89 -46.47
N GLU A 266 -6.23 6.49 -47.51
CA GLU A 266 -6.83 7.52 -48.37
C GLU A 266 -8.27 7.21 -48.80
#